data_AF-Q9LN24-F1
#
_entry.id   AF-Q9LN24-F1
#
_cell.length_a   1.000
_cell.length_b   1.000
_cell.length_c   1.000
_cell.angle_alpha   90.00
_cell.angle_beta   90.00
_cell.angle_gamma   90.00
#
_symmetry.space_group_name_H-M   'P 1'
#
loop_
_entity.id
_entity.type
_entity.pdbx_description
1 polymer ?
#
loop_
_entity_poly.entity_id
_entity_poly.type
_entity_poly.pdbx_seq_one_letter_code
_entity_poly.pdbx_strand_id
1 'polypeptide(L)'
;MSLIENSCLEPESKTATLICGHFFVRYGICCNCRSTVDRDYGRAFDYLVHGLQLSHKAVAVTKSLTTQLACLNERKLHLVLDLDHTLLHSIMISRLSEGEKYLLGESDFREDLWTLDREMLIKLRPFVHEFLKEANEIFSMYVYTMGNRDYAQAVLKWIDPKKVYFGDRVITRDESGFSKTLDLVLADECGVVIVDDTRHVWPDHERNLLQITKYSYFRDYSHDKESKSYAEEKRDESRNQGSLANVLKVLKDVHQEFFRGGIEELDSKDVRLLLQEQHIAVSIKICSQNLSHQKQMSPFISGSNKHENVKFYKSQSMELDTITGTGSRVYSSSEEHCLVCT
;
A
#
# COMPACT_ATOMS: atom_id res chain seq x y z
N MET A 1 7.76 -19.70 4.21
CA MET A 1 8.85 -19.86 5.21
C MET A 1 9.60 -21.17 5.05
N SER A 2 8.93 -22.33 5.03
CA SER A 2 9.61 -23.64 4.96
C SER A 2 10.61 -23.80 3.82
N LEU A 3 10.36 -23.25 2.62
CA LEU A 3 11.32 -23.34 1.49
C LEU A 3 12.62 -22.53 1.72
N ILE A 4 12.56 -21.37 2.38
CA ILE A 4 13.72 -20.50 2.62
C ILE A 4 14.47 -20.96 3.88
N GLU A 5 13.75 -21.33 4.94
CA GLU A 5 14.38 -21.84 6.16
C GLU A 5 15.03 -23.21 5.93
N ASN A 6 14.38 -24.15 5.22
CA ASN A 6 14.96 -25.47 4.97
C ASN A 6 16.16 -25.43 4.02
N SER A 7 16.26 -24.42 3.15
CA SER A 7 17.46 -24.26 2.29
C SER A 7 18.66 -23.67 3.04
N CYS A 8 18.45 -23.12 4.24
CA CYS A 8 19.51 -22.63 5.12
C CYS A 8 19.89 -23.62 6.23
N LEU A 9 19.16 -24.74 6.38
CA LEU A 9 19.44 -25.81 7.34
C LEU A 9 20.38 -26.85 6.68
N GLU A 10 21.35 -27.32 7.47
CA GLU A 10 22.52 -28.10 7.03
C GLU A 10 22.16 -29.35 6.18
N PRO A 11 22.65 -29.46 4.93
CA PRO A 11 22.70 -30.74 4.22
C PRO A 11 24.11 -31.35 4.32
N GLU A 12 24.16 -32.59 4.79
CA GLU A 12 25.33 -33.44 4.71
C GLU A 12 25.56 -33.92 3.26
N SER A 13 26.79 -33.71 2.78
CA SER A 13 27.47 -34.34 1.63
C SER A 13 27.82 -33.41 0.46
N LYS A 14 29.13 -33.32 0.23
CA LYS A 14 29.77 -32.70 -0.93
C LYS A 14 29.64 -33.64 -2.13
N THR A 15 28.72 -33.37 -3.04
CA THR A 15 28.78 -33.94 -4.40
C THR A 15 29.38 -32.92 -5.37
N ALA A 16 30.37 -33.40 -6.12
CA ALA A 16 31.21 -32.62 -7.02
C ALA A 16 30.51 -32.27 -8.35
N THR A 17 30.91 -31.12 -8.93
CA THR A 17 30.79 -30.71 -10.35
C THR A 17 29.40 -30.35 -10.92
N LEU A 18 28.62 -29.54 -10.21
CA LEU A 18 27.70 -28.57 -10.86
C LEU A 18 28.14 -27.15 -10.54
N ILE A 19 28.16 -26.26 -11.54
CA ILE A 19 28.35 -24.82 -11.33
C ILE A 19 27.20 -24.34 -10.43
N CYS A 20 27.53 -23.90 -9.21
CA CYS A 20 26.53 -23.42 -8.26
C CYS A 20 25.98 -22.07 -8.74
N GLY A 21 24.66 -21.95 -8.84
CA GLY A 21 23.99 -20.69 -9.21
C GLY A 21 23.85 -19.68 -8.05
N HIS A 22 24.43 -19.98 -6.88
CA HIS A 22 24.41 -19.15 -5.66
C HIS A 22 23.04 -18.51 -5.36
N PHE A 23 21.97 -19.31 -5.44
CA PHE A 23 20.59 -18.80 -5.32
C PHE A 23 20.31 -18.14 -3.98
N PHE A 24 20.76 -18.77 -2.89
CA PHE A 24 20.60 -18.29 -1.52
C PHE A 24 21.99 -18.12 -0.91
N VAL A 25 22.23 -16.93 -0.38
CA VAL A 25 23.50 -16.52 0.25
C VAL A 25 23.15 -15.95 1.62
N ARG A 26 23.88 -16.33 2.66
CA ARG A 26 23.71 -15.77 4.00
C ARG A 26 25.06 -15.28 4.52
N TYR A 27 25.14 -14.02 4.93
CA TYR A 27 26.39 -13.38 5.37
C TYR A 27 27.54 -13.52 4.36
N GLY A 28 27.23 -13.40 3.06
CA GLY A 28 28.20 -13.54 1.98
C GLY A 28 28.67 -14.97 1.71
N ILE A 29 28.03 -15.99 2.28
CA ILE A 29 28.34 -17.41 2.07
C ILE A 29 27.16 -18.10 1.39
N CYS A 30 27.40 -18.79 0.28
CA CYS A 30 26.33 -19.54 -0.38
C CYS A 30 25.84 -20.69 0.51
N CYS A 31 24.53 -20.78 0.73
CA CYS A 31 23.91 -21.82 1.56
C CYS A 31 24.13 -23.24 1.00
N ASN A 32 24.32 -23.37 -0.33
CA ASN A 32 24.50 -24.64 -1.01
C ASN A 32 25.96 -25.09 -1.10
N CYS A 33 26.83 -24.33 -1.78
CA CYS A 33 28.22 -24.75 -2.03
C CYS A 33 29.23 -24.23 -1.00
N ARG A 34 28.79 -23.35 -0.07
CA ARG A 34 29.61 -22.75 0.99
C ARG A 34 30.77 -21.87 0.51
N SER A 35 30.81 -21.48 -0.76
CA SER A 35 31.76 -20.47 -1.26
C SER A 35 31.39 -19.08 -0.75
N THR A 36 32.40 -18.22 -0.63
CA THR A 36 32.19 -16.77 -0.48
C THR A 36 31.66 -16.20 -1.78
N VAL A 37 30.61 -15.40 -1.67
CA VAL A 37 29.97 -14.70 -2.79
C VAL A 37 30.13 -13.20 -2.54
N ASP A 38 30.32 -12.45 -3.62
CA ASP A 38 30.38 -10.99 -3.56
C ASP A 38 29.09 -10.41 -2.96
N ARG A 39 29.19 -9.34 -2.17
CA ARG A 39 28.04 -8.70 -1.53
C ARG A 39 27.05 -8.12 -2.53
N ASP A 40 27.52 -7.76 -3.72
CA ASP A 40 26.70 -7.14 -4.77
C ASP A 40 26.04 -8.18 -5.70
N TYR A 41 26.24 -9.48 -5.43
CA TYR A 41 25.76 -10.56 -6.30
C TYR A 41 24.23 -10.71 -6.35
N GLY A 42 23.53 -10.26 -5.31
CA GLY A 42 22.10 -10.47 -5.16
C GLY A 42 21.39 -9.34 -4.43
N ARG A 43 20.08 -9.51 -4.27
CA ARG A 43 19.24 -8.59 -3.52
C ARG A 43 19.11 -9.07 -2.07
N ALA A 44 19.24 -8.13 -1.14
CA ALA A 44 19.10 -8.36 0.29
C ALA A 44 17.62 -8.53 0.71
N PHE A 45 17.37 -9.45 1.64
CA PHE A 45 16.08 -9.75 2.25
C PHE A 45 16.22 -9.85 3.79
N ASP A 46 17.02 -8.95 4.38
CA ASP A 46 17.32 -8.91 5.82
C ASP A 46 16.07 -8.81 6.71
N TYR A 47 14.96 -8.30 6.17
CA TYR A 47 13.68 -8.25 6.87
C TYR A 47 13.07 -9.64 7.11
N LEU A 48 13.39 -10.64 6.27
CA LEU A 48 12.96 -12.03 6.45
C LEU A 48 13.94 -12.81 7.31
N VAL A 49 15.22 -12.77 6.94
CA VAL A 49 16.30 -13.48 7.62
C VAL A 49 17.53 -12.61 7.57
N HIS A 50 18.09 -12.26 8.73
CA HIS A 50 19.26 -11.42 8.82
C HIS A 50 20.45 -12.01 8.03
N GLY A 51 21.05 -11.17 7.18
CA GLY A 51 22.14 -11.49 6.26
C GLY A 51 21.73 -12.24 4.99
N LEU A 52 20.43 -12.48 4.75
CA LEU A 52 19.95 -13.23 3.57
C LEU A 52 20.01 -12.37 2.31
N GLN A 53 20.58 -12.94 1.26
CA GLN A 53 20.55 -12.42 -0.10
C GLN A 53 20.11 -13.50 -1.07
N LEU A 54 19.33 -13.10 -2.07
CA LEU A 54 18.90 -13.95 -3.16
C LEU A 54 19.48 -13.43 -4.48
N SER A 55 19.98 -14.32 -5.33
CA SER A 55 20.33 -13.94 -6.70
C SER A 55 19.07 -13.50 -7.48
N HIS A 56 19.23 -12.70 -8.53
CA HIS A 56 18.08 -12.26 -9.35
C HIS A 56 17.24 -13.44 -9.87
N LYS A 57 17.90 -14.54 -10.27
CA LYS A 57 17.21 -15.77 -10.69
C LYS A 57 16.45 -16.42 -9.54
N ALA A 58 17.02 -16.45 -8.34
CA ALA A 58 16.35 -16.97 -7.15
C ALA A 58 15.13 -16.12 -6.78
N VAL A 59 15.22 -14.79 -6.85
CA VAL A 59 14.08 -13.89 -6.62
C VAL A 59 12.95 -14.20 -7.60
N ALA A 60 13.23 -14.26 -8.90
CA ALA A 60 12.21 -14.54 -9.92
C ALA A 60 11.52 -15.90 -9.71
N VAL A 61 12.30 -16.96 -9.48
CA VAL A 61 11.75 -18.30 -9.21
C VAL A 61 10.94 -18.31 -7.90
N THR A 62 11.41 -17.64 -6.85
CA THR A 62 10.73 -17.60 -5.56
C THR A 62 9.41 -16.83 -5.66
N LYS A 63 9.38 -15.70 -6.38
CA LYS A 63 8.16 -14.92 -6.63
C LYS A 63 7.09 -15.75 -7.33
N SER A 64 7.46 -16.38 -8.46
CA SER A 64 6.55 -17.22 -9.25
C SER A 64 6.00 -18.40 -8.44
N LEU A 65 6.88 -19.15 -7.75
CA LEU A 65 6.47 -20.30 -6.95
C LEU A 65 5.60 -19.87 -5.75
N THR A 66 5.92 -18.76 -5.09
CA THR A 66 5.15 -18.27 -3.94
C THR A 66 3.72 -17.92 -4.36
N THR A 67 3.56 -17.19 -5.46
CA THR A 67 2.23 -16.87 -6.00
C THR A 67 1.48 -18.11 -6.44
N GLN A 68 2.13 -19.03 -7.15
CA GLN A 68 1.48 -20.29 -7.57
C GLN A 68 1.00 -21.10 -6.37
N LEU A 69 1.81 -21.26 -5.32
CA LEU A 69 1.42 -21.97 -4.11
C LEU A 69 0.24 -21.29 -3.41
N ALA A 70 0.27 -19.96 -3.26
CA ALA A 70 -0.83 -19.21 -2.65
C ALA A 70 -2.13 -19.37 -3.46
N CYS A 71 -2.07 -19.23 -4.79
CA CYS A 71 -3.23 -19.34 -5.66
C CYS A 71 -3.80 -20.77 -5.71
N LEU A 72 -2.95 -21.78 -5.87
CA LEU A 72 -3.38 -23.17 -6.08
C LEU A 72 -3.80 -23.87 -4.79
N ASN A 73 -3.05 -23.67 -3.71
CA ASN A 73 -3.26 -24.43 -2.47
C ASN A 73 -4.16 -23.70 -1.47
N GLU A 74 -4.04 -22.38 -1.41
CA GLU A 74 -4.74 -21.55 -0.41
C GLU A 74 -5.88 -20.75 -1.01
N ARG A 75 -5.95 -20.67 -2.35
CA ARG A 75 -6.86 -19.77 -3.08
C ARG A 75 -6.70 -18.33 -2.59
N LYS A 76 -5.46 -17.90 -2.37
CA LYS A 76 -5.10 -16.56 -1.92
C LYS A 76 -4.28 -15.81 -2.95
N LEU A 77 -4.46 -14.50 -2.96
CA LEU A 77 -3.57 -13.53 -3.62
C LEU A 77 -2.59 -12.94 -2.59
N HIS A 78 -1.76 -11.99 -3.00
CA HIS A 78 -0.87 -11.23 -2.12
C HIS A 78 -1.36 -9.79 -1.98
N LEU A 79 -1.29 -9.25 -0.77
CA LEU A 79 -1.68 -7.88 -0.48
C LEU A 79 -0.54 -7.16 0.23
N VAL A 80 -0.12 -6.02 -0.29
CA VAL A 80 0.87 -5.14 0.32
C VAL A 80 0.14 -3.95 0.93
N LEU A 81 0.26 -3.79 2.25
CA LEU A 81 -0.39 -2.73 3.01
C LEU A 81 0.63 -1.73 3.51
N ASP A 82 0.37 -0.46 3.23
CA ASP A 82 1.00 0.64 3.94
C ASP A 82 0.39 0.84 5.35
N LEU A 83 1.10 1.57 6.22
CA LEU A 83 0.65 1.86 7.59
C LEU A 83 0.08 3.28 7.72
N ASP A 84 0.94 4.29 7.63
CA ASP A 84 0.61 5.68 7.93
C ASP A 84 -0.30 6.29 6.86
N HIS A 85 -1.38 6.93 7.29
CA HIS A 85 -2.49 7.40 6.45
C HIS A 85 -3.26 6.31 5.68
N THR A 86 -2.85 5.04 5.77
CA THR A 86 -3.55 3.90 5.19
C THR A 86 -4.38 3.15 6.23
N LEU A 87 -3.73 2.55 7.23
CA LEU A 87 -4.35 1.80 8.34
C LEU A 87 -4.43 2.62 9.63
N LEU A 88 -3.62 3.67 9.77
CA LEU A 88 -3.57 4.49 10.97
C LEU A 88 -3.14 5.91 10.63
N HIS A 89 -3.20 6.82 11.60
CA HIS A 89 -2.57 8.14 11.52
C HIS A 89 -1.75 8.33 12.79
N SER A 90 -0.49 8.74 12.64
CA SER A 90 0.43 9.02 13.74
C SER A 90 0.75 10.52 13.79
N ILE A 91 0.91 11.08 14.99
CA ILE A 91 1.32 12.48 15.18
C ILE A 91 2.21 12.61 16.42
N MET A 92 3.24 13.45 16.34
CA MET A 92 3.99 13.85 17.54
C MET A 92 3.06 14.61 18.48
N ILE A 93 3.05 14.26 19.77
CA ILE A 93 2.21 14.90 20.79
C ILE A 93 2.45 16.42 20.84
N SER A 94 3.70 16.85 20.61
CA SER A 94 4.06 18.28 20.54
C SER A 94 3.38 19.05 19.39
N ARG A 95 2.83 18.34 18.39
CA ARG A 95 2.16 18.91 17.22
C ARG A 95 0.63 18.86 17.30
N LEU A 96 0.05 18.29 18.36
CA LEU A 96 -1.41 18.29 18.55
C LEU A 96 -1.95 19.72 18.65
N SER A 97 -3.08 19.97 18.00
CA SER A 97 -3.80 21.23 18.18
C SER A 97 -4.40 21.32 19.59
N GLU A 98 -4.69 22.53 20.08
CA GLU A 98 -5.41 22.70 21.36
C GLU A 98 -6.75 21.96 21.37
N GLY A 99 -7.43 21.88 20.22
CA GLY A 99 -8.69 21.17 20.06
C GLY A 99 -8.56 19.65 20.15
N GLU A 100 -7.34 19.09 20.04
CA GLU A 100 -7.07 17.65 20.02
C GLU A 100 -6.44 17.14 21.32
N LYS A 101 -5.91 18.04 22.16
CA LYS A 101 -5.23 17.67 23.43
C LYS A 101 -6.10 16.87 24.39
N TYR A 102 -7.43 16.91 24.26
CA TYR A 102 -8.34 16.07 25.04
C TYR A 102 -8.05 14.56 24.86
N LEU A 103 -7.51 14.16 23.70
CA LEU A 103 -7.18 12.78 23.38
C LEU A 103 -6.07 12.18 24.26
N LEU A 104 -5.20 13.03 24.84
CA LEU A 104 -4.12 12.58 25.73
C LEU A 104 -4.67 11.94 27.02
N GLY A 105 -5.90 12.27 27.41
CA GLY A 105 -6.58 11.65 28.54
C GLY A 105 -7.42 10.43 28.17
N GLU A 106 -7.53 10.08 26.89
CA GLU A 106 -8.39 9.01 26.40
C GLU A 106 -7.64 7.73 25.99
N SER A 107 -6.32 7.80 25.75
CA SER A 107 -5.55 6.68 25.19
C SER A 107 -5.58 5.41 26.05
N ASP A 108 -5.69 5.54 27.36
CA ASP A 108 -5.80 4.38 28.28
C ASP A 108 -7.16 3.68 28.21
N PHE A 109 -8.18 4.31 27.61
CA PHE A 109 -9.56 3.82 27.60
C PHE A 109 -10.06 3.41 26.21
N ARG A 110 -9.23 3.57 25.18
CA ARG A 110 -9.61 3.38 23.78
C ARG A 110 -8.74 2.32 23.12
N GLU A 111 -9.38 1.36 22.47
CA GLU A 111 -8.67 0.32 21.70
C GLU A 111 -8.06 0.85 20.40
N ASP A 112 -8.57 1.97 19.89
CA ASP A 112 -8.17 2.55 18.61
C ASP A 112 -7.19 3.72 18.73
N LEU A 113 -6.76 4.07 19.95
CA LEU A 113 -5.89 5.21 20.22
C LEU A 113 -4.77 4.80 21.18
N TRP A 114 -3.52 4.99 20.78
CA TRP A 114 -2.36 4.57 21.58
C TRP A 114 -1.28 5.65 21.63
N THR A 115 -0.65 5.78 22.78
CA THR A 115 0.51 6.64 22.99
C THR A 115 1.79 5.80 22.96
N LEU A 116 2.58 5.95 21.90
CA LEU A 116 3.89 5.33 21.74
C LEU A 116 4.96 6.21 22.39
N ASP A 117 5.70 5.61 23.33
CA ASP A 117 6.85 6.20 24.04
C ASP A 117 6.61 7.58 24.68
N ARG A 118 5.35 7.92 24.97
CA ARG A 118 4.93 9.25 25.49
C ARG A 118 5.28 10.42 24.57
N GLU A 119 5.62 10.14 23.31
CA GLU A 119 6.01 11.17 22.33
C GLU A 119 5.06 11.21 21.14
N MET A 120 4.48 10.08 20.76
CA MET A 120 3.64 9.95 19.58
C MET A 120 2.26 9.42 19.94
N LEU A 121 1.23 10.02 19.36
CA LEU A 121 -0.14 9.55 19.44
C LEU A 121 -0.50 8.89 18.11
N ILE A 122 -1.04 7.67 18.17
CA ILE A 122 -1.40 6.85 17.01
C ILE A 122 -2.88 6.54 17.09
N LYS A 123 -3.61 6.84 16.02
CA LYS A 123 -5.03 6.53 15.84
C LYS A 123 -5.17 5.45 14.76
N LEU A 124 -5.78 4.32 15.09
CA LEU A 124 -6.18 3.33 14.08
C LEU A 124 -7.35 3.87 13.25
N ARG A 125 -7.28 3.65 11.94
CA ARG A 125 -8.41 3.95 11.05
C ARG A 125 -9.62 3.09 11.44
N PRO A 126 -10.85 3.61 11.38
CA PRO A 126 -12.03 2.78 11.60
C PRO A 126 -12.00 1.53 10.73
N PHE A 127 -12.47 0.40 11.29
CA PHE A 127 -12.56 -0.90 10.61
C PHE A 127 -11.24 -1.66 10.39
N VAL A 128 -10.11 -1.22 10.95
CA VAL A 128 -8.79 -1.88 10.76
C VAL A 128 -8.76 -3.35 11.19
N HIS A 129 -9.29 -3.69 12.37
CA HIS A 129 -9.22 -5.08 12.85
C HIS A 129 -10.10 -6.02 12.01
N GLU A 130 -11.31 -5.59 11.64
CA GLU A 130 -12.18 -6.34 10.74
C GLU A 130 -11.56 -6.47 9.35
N PHE A 131 -11.00 -5.39 8.82
CA PHE A 131 -10.29 -5.40 7.55
C PHE A 131 -9.16 -6.43 7.54
N LEU A 132 -8.27 -6.41 8.53
CA LEU A 132 -7.14 -7.35 8.61
C LEU A 132 -7.62 -8.80 8.73
N LYS A 133 -8.65 -9.04 9.55
CA LYS A 133 -9.24 -10.36 9.73
C LYS A 133 -9.81 -10.90 8.41
N GLU A 134 -10.65 -10.13 7.74
CA GLU A 134 -11.33 -10.56 6.51
C GLU A 134 -10.36 -10.63 5.32
N ALA A 135 -9.43 -9.69 5.20
CA ALA A 135 -8.39 -9.72 4.16
C ALA A 135 -7.50 -10.96 4.29
N ASN A 136 -7.17 -11.38 5.53
CA ASN A 136 -6.36 -12.58 5.77
C ASN A 136 -6.99 -13.88 5.27
N GLU A 137 -8.31 -13.92 5.09
CA GLU A 137 -9.00 -15.11 4.55
C GLU A 137 -8.67 -15.33 3.06
N ILE A 138 -8.38 -14.25 2.33
CA ILE A 138 -8.22 -14.26 0.86
C ILE A 138 -6.88 -13.71 0.36
N PHE A 139 -6.07 -13.11 1.24
CA PHE A 139 -4.74 -12.59 0.94
C PHE A 139 -3.69 -13.08 1.93
N SER A 140 -2.49 -13.32 1.41
CA SER A 140 -1.24 -13.41 2.17
C SER A 140 -0.59 -12.04 2.22
N MET A 141 -0.60 -11.41 3.39
CA MET A 141 -0.35 -9.97 3.53
C MET A 141 1.10 -9.61 3.90
N TYR A 142 1.59 -8.49 3.35
CA TYR A 142 2.82 -7.79 3.70
C TYR A 142 2.49 -6.43 4.34
N VAL A 143 3.33 -5.98 5.25
CA VAL A 143 3.44 -4.55 5.58
C VAL A 143 4.58 -3.95 4.78
N TYR A 144 4.36 -2.78 4.19
CA TYR A 144 5.38 -2.00 3.53
C TYR A 144 5.21 -0.52 3.88
N THR A 145 5.99 -0.04 4.85
CA THR A 145 5.92 1.33 5.36
C THR A 145 7.20 2.12 5.05
N MET A 146 7.07 3.45 4.94
CA MET A 146 8.21 4.38 4.96
C MET A 146 8.64 4.77 6.39
N GLY A 147 8.02 4.19 7.41
CA GLY A 147 8.52 4.22 8.79
C GLY A 147 9.79 3.38 8.95
N ASN A 148 10.51 3.62 10.04
CA ASN A 148 11.65 2.79 10.44
C ASN A 148 11.20 1.47 11.07
N ARG A 149 12.13 0.53 11.26
CA ARG A 149 11.84 -0.79 11.82
C ARG A 149 11.25 -0.77 13.22
N ASP A 150 11.78 0.07 14.11
CA ASP A 150 11.32 0.13 15.50
C ASP A 150 9.85 0.59 15.57
N TYR A 151 9.50 1.63 14.80
CA TYR A 151 8.13 2.10 14.67
C TYR A 151 7.19 1.02 14.12
N ALA A 152 7.57 0.39 13.01
CA ALA A 152 6.75 -0.65 12.39
C ALA A 152 6.52 -1.83 13.34
N GLN A 153 7.55 -2.27 14.08
CA GLN A 153 7.43 -3.34 15.06
C GLN A 153 6.54 -2.95 16.25
N ALA A 154 6.62 -1.71 16.73
CA ALA A 154 5.78 -1.20 17.79
C ALA A 154 4.29 -1.22 17.39
N VAL A 155 3.98 -0.70 16.20
CA VAL A 155 2.62 -0.74 15.63
C VAL A 155 2.13 -2.18 15.47
N LEU A 156 2.94 -3.07 14.90
CA LEU A 156 2.52 -4.45 14.65
C LEU A 156 2.36 -5.28 15.91
N LYS A 157 3.13 -4.99 16.97
CA LYS A 157 2.88 -5.59 18.29
C LYS A 157 1.52 -5.19 18.85
N TRP A 158 1.01 -4.01 18.47
CA TRP A 158 -0.31 -3.54 18.88
C TRP A 158 -1.44 -4.16 18.04
N ILE A 159 -1.32 -4.16 16.71
CA ILE A 159 -2.42 -4.61 15.81
C ILE A 159 -2.37 -6.09 15.42
N ASP A 160 -1.21 -6.74 15.47
CA ASP A 160 -0.99 -8.17 15.17
C ASP A 160 -0.06 -8.84 16.19
N PRO A 161 -0.40 -8.84 17.50
CA PRO A 161 0.48 -9.32 18.58
C PRO A 161 0.86 -10.80 18.44
N LYS A 162 0.06 -11.59 17.72
CA LYS A 162 0.26 -13.02 17.49
C LYS A 162 0.89 -13.32 16.13
N LYS A 163 1.23 -12.30 15.34
CA LYS A 163 1.78 -12.42 13.98
C LYS A 163 0.90 -13.28 13.05
N VAL A 164 -0.41 -13.21 13.20
CA VAL A 164 -1.40 -13.98 12.41
C VAL A 164 -1.49 -13.46 10.99
N TYR A 165 -1.34 -12.15 10.80
CA TYR A 165 -1.59 -11.47 9.53
C TYR A 165 -0.31 -11.34 8.69
N PHE A 166 0.79 -10.92 9.31
CA PHE A 166 2.00 -10.53 8.58
C PHE A 166 3.19 -11.48 8.75
N GLY A 167 3.27 -12.20 9.88
CA GLY A 167 4.48 -12.97 10.19
C GLY A 167 5.71 -12.05 10.22
N ASP A 168 6.72 -12.37 9.43
CA ASP A 168 7.94 -11.56 9.26
C ASP A 168 7.94 -10.75 7.95
N ARG A 169 6.80 -10.66 7.26
CA ARG A 169 6.65 -9.94 5.99
C ARG A 169 6.47 -8.43 6.20
N VAL A 170 7.47 -7.80 6.80
CA VAL A 170 7.47 -6.38 7.18
C VAL A 170 8.64 -5.68 6.52
N ILE A 171 8.36 -4.89 5.48
CA ILE A 171 9.35 -4.11 4.75
C ILE A 171 9.26 -2.66 5.24
N THR A 172 10.41 -2.07 5.54
CA THR A 172 10.50 -0.72 6.11
C THR A 172 11.43 0.15 5.28
N ARG A 173 11.51 1.44 5.64
CA ARG A 173 12.44 2.39 5.00
C ARG A 173 13.89 1.90 5.01
N ASP A 174 14.25 1.11 6.02
CA ASP A 174 15.58 0.54 6.21
C ASP A 174 15.99 -0.37 5.03
N GLU A 175 15.02 -1.02 4.36
CA GLU A 175 15.25 -1.84 3.18
C GLU A 175 14.98 -1.10 1.86
N SER A 176 13.96 -0.25 1.82
CA SER A 176 13.46 0.35 0.58
C SER A 176 14.16 1.64 0.19
N GLY A 177 14.81 2.32 1.13
CA GLY A 177 15.29 3.69 0.92
C GLY A 177 14.09 4.64 0.76
N PHE A 178 14.12 5.50 -0.27
CA PHE A 178 13.15 6.60 -0.43
C PHE A 178 11.96 6.28 -1.36
N SER A 179 11.91 5.10 -1.98
CA SER A 179 10.81 4.67 -2.83
C SER A 179 10.44 3.22 -2.56
N LYS A 180 9.18 2.87 -2.77
CA LYS A 180 8.66 1.50 -2.63
C LYS A 180 8.79 0.76 -3.96
N THR A 181 9.02 -0.55 -3.86
CA THR A 181 9.12 -1.45 -5.02
C THR A 181 8.70 -2.87 -4.68
N LEU A 182 8.00 -3.55 -5.59
CA LEU A 182 7.65 -4.96 -5.46
C LEU A 182 8.86 -5.90 -5.60
N ASP A 183 10.06 -5.37 -5.90
CA ASP A 183 11.30 -6.15 -5.89
C ASP A 183 11.66 -6.76 -4.53
N LEU A 184 11.21 -6.13 -3.44
CA LEU A 184 11.40 -6.63 -2.08
C LEU A 184 10.30 -7.60 -1.63
N VAL A 185 9.19 -7.68 -2.37
CA VAL A 185 8.06 -8.57 -2.07
C VAL A 185 8.31 -9.90 -2.78
N LEU A 186 8.38 -11.02 -2.05
CA LEU A 186 8.58 -12.35 -2.64
C LEU A 186 7.27 -12.95 -3.17
N ALA A 187 6.58 -12.21 -4.03
CA ALA A 187 5.41 -12.65 -4.79
C ALA A 187 5.46 -12.07 -6.21
N ASP A 188 4.93 -12.81 -7.17
CA ASP A 188 4.75 -12.35 -8.54
C ASP A 188 3.71 -11.24 -8.63
N GLU A 189 4.04 -10.17 -9.34
CA GLU A 189 3.21 -8.97 -9.50
C GLU A 189 1.83 -9.27 -10.10
N CYS A 190 1.69 -10.34 -10.89
CA CYS A 190 0.40 -10.74 -11.45
C CYS A 190 -0.62 -11.13 -10.36
N GLY A 191 -0.15 -11.46 -9.16
CA GLY A 191 -0.97 -11.85 -8.02
C GLY A 191 -0.88 -10.90 -6.82
N VAL A 192 -0.29 -9.70 -6.98
CA VAL A 192 -0.06 -8.74 -5.89
C VAL A 192 -0.94 -7.50 -6.06
N VAL A 193 -1.74 -7.18 -5.05
CA VAL A 193 -2.43 -5.88 -4.93
C VAL A 193 -1.72 -5.03 -3.88
N ILE A 194 -1.54 -3.74 -4.15
CA ILE A 194 -1.01 -2.75 -3.22
C ILE A 194 -2.16 -1.86 -2.74
N VAL A 195 -2.24 -1.60 -1.44
CA VAL A 195 -3.11 -0.58 -0.86
C VAL A 195 -2.24 0.41 -0.11
N ASP A 196 -2.20 1.63 -0.65
CA ASP A 196 -1.36 2.74 -0.19
C ASP A 196 -2.09 4.05 -0.53
N ASP A 197 -1.97 5.06 0.32
CA ASP A 197 -2.59 6.37 0.06
C ASP A 197 -1.77 7.21 -0.93
N THR A 198 -0.48 6.89 -1.08
CA THR A 198 0.50 7.72 -1.76
C THR A 198 0.98 7.07 -3.06
N ARG A 199 0.47 7.54 -4.19
CA ARG A 199 0.84 6.98 -5.51
C ARG A 199 2.33 7.13 -5.86
N HIS A 200 2.92 8.29 -5.62
CA HIS A 200 4.26 8.62 -6.13
C HIS A 200 5.40 7.83 -5.47
N VAL A 201 5.15 7.16 -4.33
CA VAL A 201 6.15 6.27 -3.73
C VAL A 201 6.26 4.93 -4.47
N TRP A 202 5.36 4.63 -5.42
CA TRP A 202 5.35 3.40 -6.24
C TRP A 202 5.62 3.67 -7.74
N PRO A 203 6.78 4.23 -8.12
CA PRO A 203 7.01 4.74 -9.48
C PRO A 203 6.87 3.69 -10.58
N ASP A 204 7.23 2.43 -10.30
CA ASP A 204 7.24 1.34 -11.28
C ASP A 204 6.03 0.39 -11.16
N HIS A 205 5.19 0.55 -10.12
CA HIS A 205 4.18 -0.43 -9.71
C HIS A 205 2.76 0.14 -9.59
N GLU A 206 2.50 1.28 -10.22
CA GLU A 206 1.18 1.94 -10.16
C GLU A 206 0.02 1.06 -10.66
N ARG A 207 0.29 0.11 -11.56
CA ARG A 207 -0.74 -0.81 -12.07
C ARG A 207 -1.22 -1.82 -11.03
N ASN A 208 -0.45 -2.03 -9.97
CA ASN A 208 -0.82 -2.88 -8.83
C ASN A 208 -1.50 -2.08 -7.70
N LEU A 209 -1.50 -0.75 -7.80
CA LEU A 209 -1.95 0.14 -6.73
C LEU A 209 -3.46 0.38 -6.77
N LEU A 210 -4.14 -0.09 -5.72
CA LEU A 210 -5.46 0.36 -5.32
C LEU A 210 -5.29 1.53 -4.34
N GLN A 211 -5.21 2.75 -4.89
CA GLN A 211 -4.98 3.95 -4.08
C GLN A 211 -6.16 4.21 -3.13
N ILE A 212 -5.90 4.22 -1.82
CA ILE A 212 -6.90 4.57 -0.80
C ILE A 212 -6.86 6.08 -0.51
N THR A 213 -7.96 6.65 0.00
CA THR A 213 -7.92 8.05 0.46
C THR A 213 -7.05 8.17 1.71
N LYS A 214 -6.21 9.22 1.76
CA LYS A 214 -5.39 9.57 2.93
C LYS A 214 -6.26 9.64 4.20
N TYR A 215 -5.88 8.92 5.24
CA TYR A 215 -6.52 8.99 6.55
C TYR A 215 -5.88 10.11 7.38
N SER A 216 -6.64 11.19 7.56
CA SER A 216 -6.18 12.37 8.31
C SER A 216 -7.07 12.61 9.54
N TYR A 217 -6.90 11.78 10.57
CA TYR A 217 -7.61 11.95 11.84
C TYR A 217 -7.23 13.24 12.60
N PHE A 218 -5.92 13.41 12.83
CA PHE A 218 -5.34 14.62 13.42
C PHE A 218 -5.19 15.74 12.39
N ARG A 219 -4.97 16.96 12.89
CA ARG A 219 -4.81 18.16 12.09
C ARG A 219 -3.51 18.10 11.29
N ASP A 220 -3.64 18.33 9.99
CA ASP A 220 -2.53 18.45 9.04
C ASP A 220 -2.48 19.89 8.54
N TYR A 221 -1.51 20.67 9.02
CA TYR A 221 -1.36 22.09 8.67
C TYR A 221 -0.82 22.32 7.25
N SER A 222 -0.44 21.28 6.51
CA SER A 222 0.18 21.40 5.19
C SER A 222 -0.82 21.78 4.08
N HIS A 223 -2.10 21.41 4.21
CA HIS A 223 -3.06 21.53 3.11
C HIS A 223 -4.10 22.63 3.31
N ASP A 224 -4.67 22.76 4.52
CA ASP A 224 -5.70 23.75 4.79
C ASP A 224 -5.65 24.18 6.27
N LYS A 225 -5.29 25.44 6.50
CA LYS A 225 -5.18 25.99 7.85
C LYS A 225 -6.53 26.27 8.49
N GLU A 226 -7.62 26.35 7.73
CA GLU A 226 -8.94 26.72 8.25
C GLU A 226 -9.82 25.49 8.55
N SER A 227 -9.65 24.40 7.82
CA SER A 227 -10.43 23.17 8.04
C SER A 227 -10.11 22.52 9.39
N LYS A 228 -11.13 21.95 10.03
CA LYS A 228 -10.99 21.18 11.28
C LYS A 228 -10.69 19.72 10.98
N SER A 229 -9.88 19.09 11.83
CA SER A 229 -9.62 17.66 11.75
C SER A 229 -10.80 16.83 12.26
N TYR A 230 -10.80 15.52 11.96
CA TYR A 230 -11.78 14.59 12.54
C TYR A 230 -11.76 14.60 14.07
N ALA A 231 -10.56 14.67 14.65
CA ALA A 231 -10.36 14.79 16.09
C ALA A 231 -11.01 16.06 16.68
N GLU A 232 -10.78 17.22 16.08
CA GLU A 232 -11.37 18.48 16.55
C GLU A 232 -12.89 18.53 16.41
N GLU A 233 -13.43 17.84 15.41
CA GLU A 233 -14.87 17.67 15.20
C GLU A 233 -15.48 16.54 16.04
N LYS A 234 -14.65 15.80 16.78
CA LYS A 234 -15.05 14.64 17.61
C LYS A 234 -15.84 13.60 16.81
N ARG A 235 -15.43 13.36 15.56
CA ARG A 235 -15.98 12.34 14.68
C ARG A 235 -14.86 11.54 14.01
N ASP A 236 -15.22 10.56 13.20
CA ASP A 236 -14.27 9.74 12.42
C ASP A 236 -14.95 9.23 11.15
N GLU A 237 -14.22 8.52 10.31
CA GLU A 237 -14.78 7.79 9.17
C GLU A 237 -15.82 6.74 9.64
N SER A 238 -16.82 6.46 8.80
CA SER A 238 -17.79 5.39 9.07
C SER A 238 -17.11 4.02 9.05
N ARG A 239 -17.38 3.15 10.03
CA ARG A 239 -16.86 1.77 10.01
C ARG A 239 -17.37 0.95 8.81
N ASN A 240 -18.60 1.19 8.34
CA ASN A 240 -19.23 0.34 7.31
C ASN A 240 -19.17 0.96 5.90
N GLN A 241 -18.92 2.26 5.82
CA GLN A 241 -18.92 3.03 4.57
C GLN A 241 -17.65 3.87 4.38
N GLY A 242 -16.73 3.82 5.34
CA GLY A 242 -15.42 4.49 5.25
C GLY A 242 -14.51 3.82 4.23
N SER A 243 -13.36 4.45 4.00
CA SER A 243 -12.50 4.08 2.88
C SER A 243 -11.97 2.66 2.99
N LEU A 244 -11.60 2.21 4.19
CA LEU A 244 -11.08 0.86 4.39
C LEU A 244 -12.14 -0.23 4.13
N ALA A 245 -13.39 0.01 4.55
CA ALA A 245 -14.50 -0.88 4.26
C ALA A 245 -14.82 -0.94 2.75
N ASN A 246 -14.66 0.17 2.02
CA ASN A 246 -14.84 0.20 0.58
C ASN A 246 -13.67 -0.49 -0.16
N VAL A 247 -12.43 -0.30 0.31
CA VAL A 247 -11.27 -1.03 -0.21
C VAL A 247 -11.45 -2.54 -0.05
N LEU A 248 -11.92 -3.01 1.11
CA LEU A 248 -12.18 -4.45 1.31
C LEU A 248 -13.19 -5.01 0.29
N LYS A 249 -14.24 -4.25 -0.05
CA LYS A 249 -15.21 -4.67 -1.09
C LYS A 249 -14.52 -4.84 -2.44
N VAL A 250 -13.71 -3.85 -2.85
CA VAL A 250 -12.94 -3.92 -4.10
C VAL A 250 -11.96 -5.10 -4.08
N LEU A 251 -11.25 -5.33 -2.97
CA LEU A 251 -10.33 -6.46 -2.83
C LEU A 251 -11.04 -7.82 -2.97
N LYS A 252 -12.25 -7.96 -2.40
CA LYS A 252 -13.08 -9.16 -2.56
C LYS A 252 -13.54 -9.35 -4.00
N ASP A 253 -13.96 -8.29 -4.67
CA ASP A 253 -14.38 -8.33 -6.08
C ASP A 253 -13.21 -8.73 -7.00
N VAL A 254 -12.01 -8.15 -6.77
CA VAL A 254 -10.78 -8.51 -7.50
C VAL A 254 -10.41 -9.97 -7.27
N HIS A 255 -10.47 -10.44 -6.03
CA HIS A 255 -10.21 -11.84 -5.70
C HIS A 255 -11.20 -12.79 -6.38
N GLN A 256 -12.50 -12.50 -6.30
CA GLN A 256 -13.54 -13.30 -6.92
C GLN A 256 -13.34 -13.40 -8.44
N GLU A 257 -13.03 -12.29 -9.09
CA GLU A 257 -12.83 -12.23 -10.53
C GLU A 257 -11.52 -12.91 -10.97
N PHE A 258 -10.44 -12.76 -10.21
CA PHE A 258 -9.17 -13.45 -10.47
C PHE A 258 -9.35 -14.96 -10.49
N PHE A 259 -10.07 -15.50 -9.49
CA PHE A 259 -10.39 -16.92 -9.39
C PHE A 259 -11.65 -17.33 -10.17
N ARG A 260 -12.19 -16.47 -11.04
CA ARG A 260 -13.29 -16.83 -11.93
C ARG A 260 -12.75 -17.68 -13.08
N GLY A 261 -13.15 -18.94 -13.13
CA GLY A 261 -12.72 -19.91 -14.13
C GLY A 261 -12.12 -21.16 -13.49
N GLY A 262 -11.44 -21.97 -14.30
CA GLY A 262 -10.71 -23.14 -13.82
C GLY A 262 -9.31 -22.81 -13.33
N ILE A 263 -8.72 -23.73 -12.55
CA ILE A 263 -7.31 -23.67 -12.12
C ILE A 263 -6.36 -23.56 -13.32
N GLU A 264 -6.71 -24.16 -14.46
CA GLU A 264 -5.94 -24.15 -15.71
C GLU A 264 -5.76 -22.74 -16.30
N GLU A 265 -6.62 -21.78 -15.94
CA GLU A 265 -6.55 -20.41 -16.45
C GLU A 265 -5.66 -19.50 -15.59
N LEU A 266 -5.25 -19.93 -14.39
CA LEU A 266 -4.60 -19.05 -13.40
C LEU A 266 -3.29 -18.45 -13.89
N ASP A 267 -2.51 -19.17 -14.70
CA ASP A 267 -1.25 -18.67 -15.27
C ASP A 267 -1.46 -17.51 -16.25
N SER A 268 -2.69 -17.30 -16.74
CA SER A 268 -3.06 -16.18 -17.62
C SER A 268 -3.69 -14.99 -16.88
N LYS A 269 -3.99 -15.14 -15.59
CA LYS A 269 -4.66 -14.10 -14.79
C LYS A 269 -3.66 -13.07 -14.29
N ASP A 270 -4.08 -11.82 -14.24
CA ASP A 270 -3.25 -10.71 -13.77
C ASP A 270 -4.13 -9.67 -13.06
N VAL A 271 -3.90 -9.47 -11.76
CA VAL A 271 -4.65 -8.50 -10.94
C VAL A 271 -4.53 -7.08 -11.46
N ARG A 272 -3.45 -6.73 -12.18
CA ARG A 272 -3.24 -5.40 -12.76
C ARG A 272 -4.30 -5.05 -13.79
N LEU A 273 -4.79 -6.05 -14.53
CA LEU A 273 -5.88 -5.88 -15.49
C LEU A 273 -7.21 -5.65 -14.77
N LEU A 274 -7.45 -6.41 -13.69
CA LEU A 274 -8.68 -6.31 -12.89
C LEU A 274 -8.80 -4.98 -12.16
N LEU A 275 -7.70 -4.44 -11.64
CA LEU A 275 -7.69 -3.13 -10.97
C LEU A 275 -8.00 -2.00 -11.95
N GLN A 276 -7.46 -2.05 -13.18
CA GLN A 276 -7.75 -1.05 -14.21
C GLN A 276 -9.24 -1.01 -14.56
N GLU A 277 -9.89 -2.17 -14.67
CA GLU A 277 -11.34 -2.25 -14.91
C GLU A 277 -12.15 -1.62 -13.77
N GLN A 278 -11.74 -1.81 -12.52
CA GLN A 278 -12.39 -1.21 -11.35
C GLN A 278 -12.21 0.32 -11.31
N HIS A 279 -11.02 0.83 -11.62
CA HIS A 279 -10.79 2.28 -11.74
C HIS A 279 -11.69 2.91 -12.81
N ILE A 280 -11.90 2.22 -13.94
CA ILE A 280 -12.82 2.65 -14.98
C ILE A 280 -14.27 2.59 -14.49
N ALA A 281 -14.69 1.50 -13.84
CA ALA A 281 -16.05 1.33 -13.33
C ALA A 281 -16.43 2.39 -12.28
N VAL A 282 -15.51 2.72 -11.36
CA VAL A 282 -15.70 3.79 -10.37
C VAL A 282 -15.77 5.16 -11.06
N SER A 283 -14.88 5.43 -12.02
CA SER A 283 -14.88 6.69 -12.78
C SER A 283 -16.16 6.88 -13.59
N ILE A 284 -16.70 5.81 -14.21
CA ILE A 284 -17.97 5.83 -14.94
C ILE A 284 -19.15 6.07 -13.99
N LYS A 285 -19.16 5.45 -12.80
CA LYS A 285 -20.21 5.68 -11.79
C LYS A 285 -20.23 7.13 -11.32
N ILE A 286 -19.07 7.72 -11.04
CA ILE A 286 -18.95 9.13 -10.65
C ILE A 286 -19.43 10.06 -11.79
N CYS A 287 -19.04 9.78 -13.04
CA CYS A 287 -19.49 10.55 -14.20
C CYS A 287 -21.02 10.48 -14.37
N SER A 288 -21.59 9.29 -14.20
CA SER A 288 -23.04 9.06 -14.29
C SER A 288 -23.82 9.76 -13.17
N GLN A 289 -23.29 9.77 -11.94
CA GLN A 289 -23.90 10.48 -10.81
C GLN A 289 -23.85 12.00 -11.01
N ASN A 290 -22.73 12.55 -11.49
CA ASN A 290 -22.61 13.97 -11.82
C ASN A 290 -23.55 14.40 -12.95
N LEU A 291 -23.75 13.56 -13.98
CA LEU A 291 -24.73 13.80 -15.05
C LEU A 291 -26.18 13.76 -14.53
N SER A 292 -26.48 12.90 -13.55
CA SER A 292 -27.80 12.84 -12.94
C SER A 292 -28.12 14.02 -12.02
N HIS A 293 -27.12 14.56 -11.31
CA HIS A 293 -27.25 15.79 -10.52
C HIS A 293 -27.41 17.03 -11.41
N GLN A 294 -26.74 17.09 -12.57
CA GLN A 294 -26.97 18.16 -13.55
C GLN A 294 -28.39 18.12 -14.16
N LYS A 295 -29.02 16.96 -14.28
CA LYS A 295 -30.42 16.83 -14.73
C LYS A 295 -31.47 17.17 -13.66
N GLN A 296 -31.10 17.16 -12.38
CA GLN A 296 -31.99 17.54 -11.28
C GLN A 296 -31.90 19.05 -10.95
N MET A 297 -30.82 19.73 -11.33
CA MET A 297 -30.72 21.20 -11.29
C MET A 297 -31.30 21.83 -12.56
N SER A 298 -32.56 21.54 -12.86
CA SER A 298 -33.35 22.38 -13.75
C SER A 298 -34.81 22.45 -13.27
N PRO A 299 -35.17 23.52 -12.56
CA PRO A 299 -36.56 23.94 -12.50
C PRO A 299 -36.74 25.41 -12.92
N PHE A 300 -37.82 25.64 -13.67
CA PHE A 300 -38.53 26.92 -13.79
C PHE A 300 -37.77 28.14 -14.33
N ILE A 301 -37.92 28.39 -15.63
CA ILE A 301 -37.99 29.77 -16.14
C ILE A 301 -39.44 30.04 -16.51
N SER A 302 -40.16 30.71 -15.62
CA SER A 302 -41.42 31.39 -15.93
C SER A 302 -41.25 32.87 -15.60
N GLY A 303 -41.32 33.71 -16.63
CA GLY A 303 -41.79 35.10 -16.52
C GLY A 303 -40.75 36.21 -16.40
N SER A 304 -40.70 37.02 -17.45
CA SER A 304 -40.56 38.50 -17.43
C SER A 304 -39.18 39.12 -17.68
N ASN A 305 -38.97 39.46 -18.95
CA ASN A 305 -38.11 40.50 -19.55
C ASN A 305 -37.44 41.53 -18.61
N LYS A 306 -36.13 41.70 -18.75
CA LYS A 306 -35.49 42.87 -19.41
C LYS A 306 -33.98 42.67 -19.51
N HIS A 307 -33.41 43.25 -20.56
CA HIS A 307 -32.01 43.18 -20.98
C HIS A 307 -30.99 43.36 -19.86
N GLU A 308 -30.11 42.37 -19.67
CA GLU A 308 -28.77 42.58 -19.14
C GLU A 308 -27.81 41.50 -19.69
N ASN A 309 -26.64 41.96 -20.11
CA ASN A 309 -25.60 41.16 -20.76
C ASN A 309 -25.02 40.10 -19.81
N VAL A 310 -25.42 38.84 -19.94
CA VAL A 310 -24.74 37.71 -19.29
C VAL A 310 -23.78 37.07 -20.29
N LYS A 311 -22.47 37.28 -20.08
CA LYS A 311 -21.40 36.54 -20.76
C LYS A 311 -21.47 35.08 -20.31
N PHE A 312 -21.79 34.19 -21.23
CA PHE A 312 -21.57 32.75 -21.05
C PHE A 312 -20.08 32.44 -21.17
N TYR A 313 -19.44 32.08 -20.06
CA TYR A 313 -18.17 31.35 -20.12
C TYR A 313 -18.48 29.91 -20.54
N LYS A 314 -18.28 29.64 -21.83
CA LYS A 314 -18.19 28.30 -22.38
C LYS A 314 -16.83 27.74 -21.93
N SER A 315 -16.80 26.83 -20.97
CA SER A 315 -15.59 26.06 -20.67
C SER A 315 -15.30 25.17 -21.89
N GLN A 316 -14.22 25.50 -22.59
CA GLN A 316 -13.68 24.72 -23.69
C GLN A 316 -13.31 23.32 -23.20
N SER A 317 -13.88 22.32 -23.87
CA SER A 317 -13.27 21.01 -24.06
C SER A 317 -11.86 21.19 -24.63
N MET A 318 -10.83 20.78 -23.89
CA MET A 318 -9.50 20.62 -24.46
C MET A 318 -9.48 19.34 -25.31
N GLU A 319 -9.47 19.56 -26.62
CA GLU A 319 -9.09 18.57 -27.62
C GLU A 319 -7.61 18.19 -27.46
N LEU A 320 -7.33 16.93 -27.77
CA LEU A 320 -6.01 16.35 -27.93
C LEU A 320 -5.30 17.00 -29.11
N ASP A 321 -4.25 17.79 -28.84
CA ASP A 321 -3.31 18.20 -29.88
C ASP A 321 -1.95 17.54 -29.70
N THR A 322 -1.58 16.85 -30.76
CA THR A 322 -0.30 16.18 -31.00
C THR A 322 0.66 17.21 -31.56
N ILE A 323 1.71 17.63 -30.84
CA ILE A 323 2.84 18.35 -31.45
C ILE A 323 4.18 17.85 -30.92
N THR A 324 4.98 17.39 -31.87
CA THR A 324 6.41 17.06 -31.85
C THR A 324 7.30 18.27 -31.56
N GLY A 325 8.42 18.05 -30.85
CA GLY A 325 9.66 18.82 -31.08
C GLY A 325 10.24 19.57 -29.88
N THR A 326 11.29 18.99 -29.30
CA THR A 326 12.52 19.63 -28.79
C THR A 326 12.42 20.91 -27.95
N GLY A 327 12.70 20.80 -26.65
CA GLY A 327 12.96 21.95 -25.78
C GLY A 327 13.31 21.55 -24.35
N SER A 328 14.62 21.55 -24.06
CA SER A 328 15.33 21.55 -22.77
C SER A 328 14.53 21.38 -21.46
N ARG A 329 14.79 20.25 -20.78
CA ARG A 329 14.46 20.00 -19.37
C ARG A 329 15.23 20.97 -18.47
N VAL A 330 14.51 21.83 -17.77
CA VAL A 330 14.94 22.41 -16.49
C VAL A 330 14.14 21.71 -15.41
N TYR A 331 14.77 20.76 -14.72
CA TYR A 331 14.23 20.18 -13.49
C TYR A 331 14.43 21.22 -12.37
N SER A 332 13.36 21.88 -11.95
CA SER A 332 13.34 22.55 -10.65
C SER A 332 13.09 21.48 -9.58
N SER A 333 14.13 21.17 -8.81
CA SER A 333 14.04 20.39 -7.58
C SER A 333 13.27 21.17 -6.53
N SER A 334 12.01 20.82 -6.29
CA SER A 334 11.34 21.13 -5.04
C SER A 334 11.66 20.00 -4.06
N GLU A 335 12.69 20.22 -3.24
CA GLU A 335 13.00 19.39 -2.08
C GLU A 335 11.88 19.58 -1.03
N GLU A 336 10.89 18.69 -1.04
CA GLU A 336 10.02 18.51 0.12
C GLU A 336 10.77 17.64 1.15
N HIS A 337 11.37 18.33 2.12
CA HIS A 337 11.98 17.70 3.30
C HIS A 337 10.90 16.99 4.14
N CYS A 338 10.78 15.67 3.95
CA CYS A 338 10.11 14.79 4.90
C CYS A 338 11.03 14.61 6.12
N LEU A 339 10.91 15.52 7.09
CA LEU A 339 11.55 15.42 8.40
C LEU A 339 10.74 14.48 9.30
N VAL A 340 11.08 13.18 9.24
CA VAL A 340 10.67 12.19 10.24
C VAL A 340 11.91 11.40 10.72
N CYS A 341 12.28 11.72 11.98
CA CYS A 341 13.14 11.03 12.93
C CYS A 341 14.62 10.82 12.58
N THR A 342 15.48 11.65 13.19
CA THR A 342 16.76 11.26 13.80
C THR A 342 16.61 11.20 15.30
#